data_AF-A0A7W0V390-F1
#
_entry.id   AF-A0A7W0V390-F1
#
_cell.length_a   1.000
_cell.length_b   1.000
_cell.length_c   1.000
_cell.angle_alpha   90.00
_cell.angle_beta   90.00
_cell.angle_gamma   90.00
#
_symmetry.space_group_name_H-M   'P 1'
#
loop_
_entity.id
_entity.type
_entity.pdbx_description
1 polymer ?
#
loop_
_entity_poly.entity_id
_entity_poly.type
_entity_poly.pdbx_seq_one_letter_code
_entity_poly.pdbx_strand_id
1 'polypeptide(L)'
;MRFAKTTSWQLSLVLIVSGVIAPASQSAQTDVEKRINDLIARMTLEEKLGQLQQLDGEANGNYRPEHRDLIRKGLLGSTLNVRGARRTNELQ
;
A
#
# COMPACT_ATOMS: atom_id res chain seq x y z
N MET A 1 -24.36 24.07 62.04
CA MET A 1 -23.89 24.53 60.72
C MET A 1 -23.38 23.29 59.98
N ARG A 2 -24.25 22.51 59.32
CA ARG A 2 -24.60 22.54 57.87
C ARG A 2 -23.37 22.54 56.92
N PHE A 3 -23.13 21.37 56.31
CA PHE A 3 -22.86 21.07 54.88
C PHE A 3 -21.93 22.03 54.09
N ALA A 4 -21.02 21.61 53.21
CA ALA A 4 -20.76 20.33 52.56
C ALA A 4 -19.35 20.36 51.93
N LYS A 5 -18.73 19.18 51.85
CA LYS A 5 -17.58 18.89 50.98
C LYS A 5 -18.01 19.06 49.52
N THR A 6 -17.60 20.14 48.84
CA THR A 6 -18.00 20.43 47.45
C THR A 6 -16.82 20.56 46.48
N THR A 7 -15.74 19.79 46.70
CA THR A 7 -14.55 19.86 45.82
C THR A 7 -14.07 18.52 45.27
N SER A 8 -14.91 17.48 45.26
CA SER A 8 -14.51 16.13 44.80
C SER A 8 -15.39 15.55 43.69
N TRP A 9 -16.14 16.38 42.97
CA TRP A 9 -17.03 15.91 41.88
C TRP A 9 -16.71 16.48 40.49
N GLN A 10 -15.59 17.18 40.33
CA GLN A 10 -15.16 17.73 39.03
C GLN A 10 -14.03 16.90 38.37
N LEU A 11 -13.40 15.96 39.09
CA LEU A 11 -12.31 15.14 38.56
C LEU A 11 -12.78 13.84 37.86
N SER A 12 -14.05 13.46 37.98
CA SER A 12 -14.56 12.22 37.39
C SER A 12 -15.07 12.37 35.95
N LEU A 13 -15.30 13.59 35.46
CA LEU A 13 -15.88 13.81 34.11
C LEU A 13 -14.82 13.87 33.00
N VAL A 14 -13.55 14.11 33.33
CA VAL A 14 -12.46 14.27 32.33
C VAL A 14 -11.90 12.93 31.83
N LEU A 15 -12.14 11.82 32.55
CA LEU A 15 -11.58 10.51 32.21
C LEU A 15 -12.38 9.69 31.19
N ILE A 16 -13.58 10.15 30.78
CA ILE A 16 -14.44 9.41 29.83
C ILE A 16 -14.21 9.85 28.37
N VAL A 17 -13.54 10.98 28.13
CA VAL A 17 -13.36 11.55 26.77
C VAL A 17 -12.05 11.12 26.09
N SER A 18 -11.16 10.36 26.74
CA SER A 18 -9.92 9.86 26.11
C SER A 18 -10.06 8.50 25.40
N GLY A 19 -11.26 7.92 25.34
CA GLY A 19 -11.48 6.54 24.88
C GLY A 19 -11.72 6.33 23.38
N VAL A 20 -11.83 7.38 22.56
CA VAL A 20 -12.15 7.24 21.12
C VAL A 20 -10.94 7.57 20.25
N ILE A 21 -9.85 6.84 20.44
CA ILE A 21 -8.84 6.70 19.37
C ILE A 21 -9.26 5.45 18.59
N ALA A 22 -10.15 5.63 17.61
CA ALA A 22 -10.51 4.56 16.70
C ALA A 22 -9.24 4.10 15.94
N PRO A 23 -8.97 2.78 15.81
CA PRO A 23 -7.83 2.29 15.07
C PRO A 23 -8.10 2.39 13.56
N ALA A 24 -8.00 3.59 13.00
CA ALA A 24 -8.18 3.82 11.57
C ALA A 24 -7.17 3.04 10.71
N SER A 25 -6.02 2.69 11.29
CA SER A 25 -4.95 1.96 10.60
C SER A 25 -5.25 0.48 10.39
N GLN A 26 -6.02 -0.16 11.29
CA GLN A 26 -6.25 -1.61 11.25
C GLN A 26 -7.24 -2.00 10.13
N SER A 27 -8.27 -1.18 9.92
CA SER A 27 -9.25 -1.39 8.84
C SER A 27 -8.63 -1.19 7.45
N ALA A 28 -7.80 -0.16 7.29
CA ALA A 28 -7.09 0.10 6.04
C ALA A 28 -6.12 -1.03 5.65
N GLN A 29 -5.37 -1.57 6.63
CA GLN A 29 -4.48 -2.71 6.38
C GLN A 29 -5.26 -3.97 5.98
N THR A 30 -6.41 -4.23 6.61
CA THR A 30 -7.26 -5.38 6.29
C THR A 30 -7.83 -5.28 4.87
N ASP A 31 -8.18 -4.08 4.40
CA ASP A 31 -8.64 -3.86 3.03
C ASP A 31 -7.54 -4.13 1.98
N VAL A 32 -6.31 -3.69 2.25
CA VAL A 32 -5.16 -3.94 1.36
C VAL A 32 -4.87 -5.44 1.24
N GLU A 33 -4.80 -6.16 2.36
CA GLU A 33 -4.56 -7.62 2.34
C GLU A 33 -5.66 -8.37 1.60
N LYS A 34 -6.92 -7.96 1.76
CA LYS A 34 -8.02 -8.54 1.01
C LYS A 34 -7.84 -8.33 -0.50
N ARG A 35 -7.49 -7.11 -0.93
CA ARG A 35 -7.25 -6.79 -2.35
C ARG A 35 -6.07 -7.55 -2.94
N ILE A 36 -5.00 -7.74 -2.15
CA ILE A 36 -3.84 -8.56 -2.53
C ILE A 36 -4.27 -10.02 -2.74
N ASN A 37 -4.98 -10.60 -1.78
CA ASN A 37 -5.46 -11.97 -1.86
C ASN A 37 -6.39 -12.18 -3.06
N ASP A 38 -7.34 -11.27 -3.29
CA ASP A 38 -8.25 -11.30 -4.43
C ASP A 38 -7.49 -11.18 -5.77
N LEU A 39 -6.42 -10.39 -5.84
CA LEU A 39 -5.57 -10.27 -7.03
C LEU A 39 -4.78 -11.57 -7.27
N ILE A 40 -4.04 -12.06 -6.28
CA ILE A 40 -3.21 -13.27 -6.39
C ILE A 40 -4.06 -14.51 -6.73
N ALA A 41 -5.30 -14.59 -6.22
CA ALA A 41 -6.21 -15.69 -6.52
C ALA A 41 -6.64 -15.74 -8.01
N ARG A 42 -6.63 -14.60 -8.72
CA ARG A 42 -6.99 -14.50 -10.14
C ARG A 42 -5.81 -14.68 -11.10
N MET A 43 -4.58 -14.65 -10.59
CA MET A 43 -3.37 -14.78 -11.39
C MET A 43 -3.06 -16.25 -11.73
N THR A 44 -2.60 -16.47 -12.95
CA THR A 44 -1.92 -17.69 -13.39
C THR A 44 -0.57 -17.86 -12.68
N LEU A 45 0.05 -19.04 -12.81
CA LEU A 45 1.37 -19.28 -12.22
C LEU A 45 2.43 -18.41 -12.93
N GLU A 46 2.32 -18.27 -14.23
CA GLU A 46 3.21 -17.49 -15.09
C GLU A 46 3.19 -16.02 -14.70
N GLU A 47 2.01 -15.44 -14.46
CA GLU A 47 1.89 -14.05 -13.99
C GLU A 47 2.49 -13.86 -12.60
N LYS A 48 2.33 -14.83 -11.68
CA LYS A 48 2.93 -14.76 -10.33
C LYS A 48 4.45 -14.76 -10.42
N LEU A 49 5.03 -15.61 -11.27
CA LEU A 49 6.46 -15.60 -11.54
C LEU A 49 6.91 -14.31 -12.24
N GLY A 50 6.07 -13.78 -13.15
CA GLY A 50 6.28 -12.50 -13.80
C GLY A 50 6.44 -11.34 -12.82
N GLN A 51 5.64 -11.30 -11.75
CA GLN A 51 5.76 -10.28 -10.69
C GLN A 51 7.11 -10.32 -9.95
N LEU A 52 7.79 -11.46 -9.92
CA LEU A 52 9.12 -11.60 -9.30
C LEU A 52 10.26 -11.19 -10.24
N GLN A 53 9.98 -10.96 -11.52
CA GLN A 53 10.98 -10.59 -12.51
C GLN A 53 11.25 -9.08 -12.49
N GLN A 54 12.53 -8.72 -12.36
CA GLN A 54 13.05 -7.37 -12.56
C GLN A 54 14.05 -7.37 -13.71
N LEU A 55 13.80 -6.56 -14.75
CA LEU A 55 14.72 -6.42 -15.90
C LEU A 55 15.31 -5.02 -15.97
N ASP A 56 16.53 -4.93 -16.50
CA ASP A 56 17.26 -3.67 -16.59
C ASP A 56 17.05 -2.95 -17.92
N GLY A 57 17.05 -1.62 -17.88
CA GLY A 57 17.09 -0.76 -19.05
C GLY A 57 18.44 -0.78 -19.78
N GLU A 58 18.56 0.09 -20.77
CA GLU A 58 19.82 0.36 -21.46
C GLU A 58 20.66 1.40 -20.69
N ALA A 59 21.97 1.43 -20.96
CA ALA A 59 22.90 2.38 -20.32
C ALA A 59 22.53 3.87 -20.54
N ASN A 60 21.78 4.18 -21.61
CA ASN A 60 21.26 5.52 -21.92
C ASN A 60 19.94 5.85 -21.18
N GLY A 61 19.36 4.89 -20.44
CA GLY A 61 18.11 5.04 -19.70
C GLY A 61 16.85 4.65 -20.46
N ASN A 62 16.95 4.06 -21.66
CA ASN A 62 15.82 3.51 -22.40
C ASN A 62 15.38 2.16 -21.82
N TYR A 63 14.17 1.74 -22.15
CA TYR A 63 13.73 0.35 -22.00
C TYR A 63 14.12 -0.47 -23.23
N ARG A 64 14.18 -1.79 -23.08
CA ARG A 64 14.43 -2.71 -24.19
C ARG A 64 13.12 -3.03 -24.91
N PRO A 65 13.11 -3.21 -26.24
CA PRO A 65 11.88 -3.43 -27.01
C PRO A 65 10.98 -4.56 -26.46
N GLU A 66 11.60 -5.64 -26.00
CA GLU A 66 10.92 -6.82 -25.44
C GLU A 66 10.17 -6.54 -24.13
N HIS A 67 10.52 -5.49 -23.38
CA HIS A 67 9.85 -5.16 -22.12
C HIS A 67 8.34 -4.93 -22.33
N ARG A 68 7.95 -4.28 -23.42
CA ARG A 68 6.54 -3.98 -23.69
C ARG A 68 5.71 -5.24 -23.89
N ASP A 69 6.27 -6.24 -24.55
CA ASP A 69 5.56 -7.50 -24.80
C ASP A 69 5.51 -8.37 -23.55
N LEU A 70 6.57 -8.36 -22.74
CA LEU A 70 6.58 -9.04 -21.43
C LEU A 70 5.56 -8.43 -20.46
N ILE A 71 5.49 -7.09 -20.38
CA ILE A 71 4.51 -6.38 -19.54
C ILE A 71 3.09 -6.73 -19.93
N ARG A 72 2.76 -6.69 -21.24
CA ARG A 72 1.41 -7.03 -21.73
C ARG A 72 1.00 -8.46 -21.43
N LYS A 73 1.95 -9.37 -21.32
CA LYS A 73 1.72 -10.79 -20.97
C LYS A 73 1.71 -11.03 -19.46
N GLY A 74 1.90 -10.01 -18.62
CA GLY A 74 2.02 -10.16 -17.17
C GLY A 74 3.33 -10.80 -16.71
N LEU A 75 4.36 -10.81 -17.57
CA LEU A 75 5.63 -11.52 -17.34
C LEU A 75 6.75 -10.62 -16.82
N LEU A 76 6.50 -9.33 -16.53
CA LEU A 76 7.52 -8.41 -15.99
C LEU A 76 6.93 -7.58 -14.85
N GLY A 77 7.47 -7.74 -13.64
CA GLY A 77 6.99 -7.09 -12.42
C GLY A 77 7.60 -5.71 -12.20
N SER A 78 8.89 -5.55 -12.47
CA SER A 78 9.57 -4.26 -12.31
C SER A 78 10.69 -4.04 -13.33
N THR A 79 11.08 -2.77 -13.49
CA THR A 79 12.26 -2.39 -14.28
C THR A 79 13.25 -1.60 -13.45
N LEU A 80 14.54 -1.84 -13.69
CA LEU A 80 15.64 -1.02 -13.19
C LEU A 80 16.24 -0.19 -14.35
N ASN A 81 16.89 0.95 -14.04
CA ASN A 81 17.58 1.85 -14.97
C ASN A 81 16.81 2.41 -16.19
N VAL A 82 15.49 2.16 -16.32
CA VAL A 82 14.62 2.94 -17.22
C VAL A 82 14.39 4.32 -16.59
N ARG A 83 14.89 5.38 -17.24
CA ARG A 83 14.99 6.71 -16.63
C ARG A 83 14.22 7.77 -17.40
N GLY A 84 13.60 8.67 -16.65
CA GLY A 84 12.86 9.83 -17.15
C GLY A 84 11.36 9.58 -17.26
N ALA A 85 10.56 10.53 -16.77
CA ALA A 85 9.10 10.40 -16.63
C ALA A 85 8.40 9.93 -17.90
N ARG A 86 8.79 10.47 -19.07
CA ARG A 86 8.22 10.05 -20.36
C ARG A 86 8.41 8.54 -20.60
N ARG A 87 9.64 8.04 -20.49
CA ARG A 87 9.96 6.64 -20.80
C ARG A 87 9.37 5.68 -19.80
N THR A 88 9.37 6.05 -18.51
CA THR A 88 8.75 5.25 -17.46
C THR A 88 7.24 5.15 -17.67
N ASN A 89 6.58 6.25 -18.02
CA ASN A 89 5.13 6.26 -18.30
C ASN A 89 4.75 5.47 -19.56
N GLU A 90 5.64 5.33 -20.54
CA GLU A 90 5.40 4.47 -21.71
C GLU A 90 5.33 2.97 -21.37
N LEU A 91 5.85 2.57 -20.21
CA LEU A 91 5.81 1.18 -19.72
C LEU A 91 4.69 0.91 -18.70
N GLN A 92 4.04 1.93 -18.14
CA GLN A 92 2.94 1.78 -17.19
C GLN A 92 1.59 1.69 -17.89
#